data_AF-A0A963A126-F1
#
_entry.id   AF-A0A963A126-F1
#
_cell.length_a   1.000
_cell.length_b   1.000
_cell.length_c   1.000
_cell.angle_alpha   90.00
_cell.angle_beta   90.00
_cell.angle_gamma   90.00
#
_symmetry.space_group_name_H-M   'P 1'
#
loop_
_entity.id
_entity.type
_entity.pdbx_description
1 polymer ?
#
loop_
_entity_poly.entity_id
_entity_poly.type
_entity_poly.pdbx_seq_one_letter_code
_entity_poly.pdbx_strand_id
1 'polypeptide(L)'
;MNKIEALSAIRRAKSAHLKWRAFAQALIAGVPVTDDKVPKLHTECDFGKWYYGDAKKHLWHLDAYQGIESPHEMLHAIYGRIFNILHGMEGERLFSRLFTTKVERERRRSEIAQNLLVELVAVSETLLRAIEILEIEVQATPTLPD
;
A
#
# COMPACT_ATOMS: atom_id res chain seq x y z
N MET A 1 -10.38 18.64 -12.96
CA MET A 1 -11.12 17.51 -12.38
C MET A 1 -12.27 18.08 -11.56
N ASN A 2 -13.49 17.65 -11.80
CA ASN A 2 -14.65 18.10 -11.02
C ASN A 2 -14.82 17.26 -9.73
N LYS A 3 -15.70 17.72 -8.84
CA LYS A 3 -16.01 17.05 -7.56
C LYS A 3 -16.45 15.59 -7.71
N ILE A 4 -17.25 15.27 -8.73
CA ILE A 4 -17.74 13.90 -8.95
C ILE A 4 -16.58 12.98 -9.33
N GLU A 5 -15.70 13.44 -10.22
CA GLU A 5 -14.49 12.70 -10.62
C GLU A 5 -13.56 12.47 -9.43
N ALA A 6 -13.35 13.48 -8.58
CA ALA A 6 -12.55 13.39 -7.37
C ALA A 6 -13.09 12.32 -6.40
N LEU A 7 -14.38 12.40 -6.06
CA LEU A 7 -15.02 11.43 -5.17
C LEU A 7 -15.00 10.02 -5.74
N SER A 8 -15.18 9.89 -7.06
CA SER A 8 -15.09 8.61 -7.76
C SER A 8 -13.69 8.00 -7.64
N ALA A 9 -12.63 8.81 -7.81
CA ALA A 9 -11.25 8.37 -7.65
C ALA A 9 -10.92 7.97 -6.20
N ILE A 10 -11.33 8.78 -5.22
CA ILE A 10 -11.15 8.52 -3.79
C ILE A 10 -11.80 7.19 -3.38
N ARG A 11 -13.05 6.94 -3.80
CA ARG A 11 -13.77 5.69 -3.50
C ARG A 11 -13.15 4.47 -4.17
N ARG A 12 -12.64 4.62 -5.40
CA ARG A 12 -11.86 3.57 -6.07
C ARG A 12 -10.59 3.27 -5.30
N ALA A 13 -9.88 4.28 -4.80
CA ALA A 13 -8.68 4.12 -4.00
C ALA A 13 -8.92 3.33 -2.72
N LYS A 14 -9.96 3.70 -1.94
CA LYS A 14 -10.38 2.95 -0.75
C LYS A 14 -10.67 1.48 -1.08
N SER A 15 -11.46 1.24 -2.12
CA SER A 15 -11.81 -0.11 -2.56
C SER A 15 -10.60 -0.92 -2.99
N ALA A 16 -9.66 -0.32 -3.73
CA ALA A 16 -8.42 -0.95 -4.15
C ALA A 16 -7.54 -1.32 -2.95
N HIS A 17 -7.41 -0.43 -1.98
CA HIS A 17 -6.62 -0.66 -0.77
C HIS A 17 -7.20 -1.78 0.11
N LEU A 18 -8.52 -1.82 0.29
CA LEU A 18 -9.18 -2.91 1.03
C LEU A 18 -8.94 -4.28 0.37
N LYS A 19 -9.09 -4.36 -0.96
CA LYS A 19 -8.78 -5.58 -1.72
C LYS A 19 -7.32 -5.97 -1.55
N TRP A 20 -6.41 -5.00 -1.63
CA TRP A 20 -4.99 -5.24 -1.52
C TRP A 20 -4.56 -5.70 -0.12
N ARG A 21 -5.15 -5.16 0.94
CA ARG A 21 -4.94 -5.66 2.32
C ARG A 21 -5.32 -7.14 2.43
N ALA A 22 -6.47 -7.52 1.86
CA ALA A 22 -6.89 -8.92 1.83
C ALA A 22 -5.90 -9.80 1.04
N PHE A 23 -5.36 -9.30 -0.07
CA PHE A 23 -4.33 -10.02 -0.83
C PHE A 23 -3.03 -10.19 -0.06
N ALA A 24 -2.55 -9.16 0.65
CA ALA A 24 -1.34 -9.26 1.47
C ALA A 24 -1.49 -10.30 2.59
N GLN A 25 -2.67 -10.34 3.22
CA GLN A 25 -3.00 -11.38 4.21
C GLN A 25 -3.01 -12.79 3.59
N ALA A 26 -3.62 -12.95 2.40
CA ALA A 26 -3.68 -14.23 1.70
C ALA A 26 -2.30 -14.72 1.26
N LEU A 27 -1.45 -13.83 0.74
CA LEU A 27 -0.07 -14.14 0.34
C LEU A 27 0.73 -14.71 1.51
N ILE A 28 0.62 -14.12 2.70
CA ILE A 28 1.32 -14.58 3.90
C ILE A 28 0.74 -15.88 4.46
N ALA A 29 -0.56 -16.13 4.24
CA ALA A 29 -1.18 -17.42 4.53
C ALA A 29 -0.78 -18.53 3.54
N GLY A 30 0.07 -18.25 2.55
CA GLY A 30 0.52 -19.21 1.55
C GLY A 30 -0.50 -19.48 0.45
N VAL A 31 -1.54 -18.64 0.33
CA VAL A 31 -2.49 -18.71 -0.79
C VAL A 31 -1.79 -18.19 -2.04
N PRO A 32 -1.73 -18.97 -3.13
CA PRO A 32 -1.19 -18.49 -4.40
C PRO A 32 -1.95 -17.25 -4.86
N VAL A 33 -1.25 -16.12 -4.97
CA VAL A 33 -1.76 -14.91 -5.60
C VAL A 33 -1.17 -14.83 -6.99
N THR A 34 -1.96 -14.36 -7.96
CA THR A 34 -1.54 -14.24 -9.37
C THR A 34 -0.36 -13.27 -9.52
N ASP A 35 0.47 -13.51 -10.55
CA ASP A 35 1.73 -12.78 -10.82
C ASP A 35 1.56 -11.27 -11.10
N ASP A 36 0.34 -10.75 -11.27
CA ASP A 36 0.08 -9.32 -11.51
C ASP A 36 0.25 -8.45 -10.25
N LYS A 37 0.70 -9.02 -9.14
CA LYS A 37 0.85 -8.35 -7.82
C LYS A 37 2.29 -7.97 -7.46
N VAL A 38 3.18 -7.86 -8.44
CA VAL A 38 4.53 -7.33 -8.20
C VAL A 38 4.45 -5.96 -7.52
N PRO A 39 5.24 -5.71 -6.46
CA PRO A 39 5.31 -4.40 -5.82
C PRO A 39 5.61 -3.32 -6.86
N LYS A 40 4.74 -2.31 -6.91
CA LYS A 40 4.95 -1.08 -7.69
C LYS A 40 5.41 0.02 -6.75
N LEU A 41 6.10 1.03 -7.28
CA LEU A 41 6.29 2.26 -6.53
C LEU A 41 4.93 2.89 -6.22
N HIS A 42 4.82 3.55 -5.07
CA HIS A 42 3.58 4.19 -4.66
C HIS A 42 3.12 5.26 -5.67
N THR A 43 4.04 5.88 -6.42
CA THR A 43 3.76 6.82 -7.51
C THR A 43 3.26 6.16 -8.80
N GLU A 44 3.49 4.86 -8.97
CA GLU A 44 3.19 4.13 -10.22
C GLU A 44 1.86 3.37 -10.18
N CYS A 45 1.26 3.23 -9.00
CA CYS A 45 -0.08 2.67 -8.87
C CYS A 45 -1.13 3.68 -9.39
N ASP A 46 -2.31 3.20 -9.77
CA ASP A 46 -3.36 4.06 -10.34
C ASP A 46 -3.76 5.18 -9.37
N PHE A 47 -3.77 4.89 -8.07
CA PHE A 47 -4.00 5.88 -7.04
C PHE A 47 -2.88 6.90 -6.95
N GLY A 48 -1.61 6.47 -6.99
CA GLY A 48 -0.44 7.34 -6.99
C GLY A 48 -0.38 8.28 -8.18
N LYS A 49 -0.63 7.76 -9.38
CA LYS A 49 -0.71 8.56 -10.61
C LYS A 49 -1.78 9.64 -10.51
N TRP A 50 -2.95 9.30 -9.96
CA TRP A 50 -4.00 10.28 -9.68
C TRP A 50 -3.58 11.28 -8.59
N TYR A 51 -3.00 10.78 -7.49
CA TYR A 51 -2.56 11.56 -6.33
C TYR A 51 -1.57 12.65 -6.74
N TYR A 52 -0.47 12.27 -7.37
CA TYR A 52 0.58 13.21 -7.81
C TYR A 52 0.21 14.01 -9.07
N GLY A 53 -0.79 13.55 -9.82
CA GLY A 53 -1.27 14.19 -11.04
C GLY A 53 -2.44 15.13 -10.78
N ASP A 54 -3.64 14.73 -11.20
CA ASP A 54 -4.81 15.62 -11.17
C ASP A 54 -5.28 15.98 -9.77
N ALA A 55 -5.16 15.08 -8.80
CA ALA A 55 -5.53 15.39 -7.42
C ALA A 55 -4.66 16.52 -6.86
N LYS A 56 -3.35 16.51 -7.13
CA LYS A 56 -2.44 17.59 -6.69
C LYS A 56 -2.88 18.96 -7.16
N LYS A 57 -3.35 19.10 -8.40
CA LYS A 57 -3.78 20.40 -8.94
C LYS A 57 -4.97 20.98 -8.16
N HIS A 58 -5.91 20.13 -7.75
CA HIS A 58 -7.21 20.57 -7.21
C HIS A 58 -7.32 20.42 -5.68
N LEU A 59 -6.52 19.54 -5.06
CA LEU A 59 -6.69 19.10 -3.66
C LEU A 59 -5.47 19.40 -2.78
N TRP A 60 -4.37 19.95 -3.32
CA TRP A 60 -3.13 20.19 -2.57
C TRP A 60 -3.31 21.03 -1.29
N HIS A 61 -4.32 21.90 -1.28
CA HIS A 61 -4.62 22.83 -0.19
C HIS A 61 -5.34 22.15 0.99
N LEU A 62 -5.75 20.90 0.85
CA LEU A 62 -6.42 20.12 1.89
C LEU A 62 -5.39 19.36 2.72
N ASP A 63 -5.42 19.54 4.04
CA ASP A 63 -4.51 18.84 4.96
C ASP A 63 -4.67 17.33 4.86
N ALA A 64 -5.89 16.84 4.68
CA ALA A 64 -6.15 15.41 4.51
C ALA A 64 -5.54 14.85 3.22
N TYR A 65 -5.42 15.66 2.16
CA TYR A 65 -4.72 15.27 0.94
C TYR A 65 -3.21 15.11 1.21
N GLN A 66 -2.59 16.05 1.93
CA GLN A 66 -1.17 15.96 2.27
C GLN A 66 -0.88 14.79 3.21
N GLY A 67 -1.78 14.51 4.15
CA GLY A 67 -1.68 13.40 5.10
C GLY A 67 -1.69 12.00 4.48
N ILE A 68 -1.97 11.86 3.19
CA ILE A 68 -1.98 10.59 2.46
C ILE A 68 -0.57 10.14 2.04
N GLU A 69 0.34 11.06 1.72
CA GLU A 69 1.61 10.75 1.06
C GLU A 69 2.45 9.74 1.85
N SER A 70 2.74 10.08 3.10
CA SER A 70 3.57 9.26 3.99
C SER A 70 3.01 7.84 4.21
N PRO A 71 1.76 7.64 4.66
CA PRO A 71 1.24 6.29 4.86
C PRO A 71 1.09 5.51 3.54
N HIS A 72 0.89 6.18 2.40
CA HIS A 72 0.86 5.53 1.08
C HIS A 72 2.24 5.02 0.65
N GLU A 73 3.29 5.82 0.83
CA GLU A 73 4.67 5.40 0.58
C GLU A 73 5.07 4.23 1.48
N MET A 74 4.83 4.36 2.79
CA MET A 74 5.14 3.31 3.77
C MET A 74 4.45 1.98 3.43
N LEU A 75 3.17 2.03 3.04
CA LEU A 75 2.41 0.83 2.66
C LEU A 75 3.11 0.06 1.54
N HIS A 76 3.47 0.76 0.46
CA HIS A 76 4.14 0.16 -0.70
C HIS A 76 5.54 -0.37 -0.33
N ALA A 77 6.29 0.37 0.49
CA ALA A 77 7.61 -0.05 0.94
C ALA A 77 7.56 -1.35 1.77
N ILE A 78 6.64 -1.43 2.75
CA ILE A 78 6.46 -2.63 3.59
C ILE A 78 6.07 -3.83 2.72
N TYR A 79 5.17 -3.64 1.75
CA TYR A 79 4.79 -4.72 0.84
C TYR A 79 5.92 -5.19 -0.05
N GLY A 80 6.74 -4.28 -0.57
CA GLY A 80 7.95 -4.63 -1.30
C GLY A 80 8.86 -5.54 -0.48
N ARG A 81 9.03 -5.23 0.82
CA ARG A 81 9.81 -6.07 1.74
C ARG A 81 9.19 -7.45 1.96
N ILE A 82 7.88 -7.52 2.23
CA ILE A 82 7.15 -8.80 2.35
C ILE A 82 7.37 -9.66 1.10
N PHE A 83 7.16 -9.07 -0.08
CA PHE A 83 7.31 -9.76 -1.35
C PHE A 83 8.74 -10.29 -1.55
N ASN A 84 9.75 -9.47 -1.27
CA ASN A 84 11.16 -9.85 -1.40
C ASN A 84 11.56 -10.98 -0.45
N ILE A 85 11.07 -10.97 0.79
CA ILE A 85 11.32 -12.01 1.78
C ILE A 85 10.72 -13.34 1.33
N LEU A 86 9.46 -13.34 0.88
CA LEU A 86 8.77 -14.55 0.47
C LEU A 86 9.37 -15.17 -0.81
N HIS A 87 9.80 -14.32 -1.76
CA HIS A 87 10.40 -14.76 -3.03
C HIS A 87 11.93 -14.91 -2.97
N GLY A 88 12.56 -14.63 -1.83
CA GLY A 88 14.00 -14.84 -1.63
C GLY A 88 14.91 -13.88 -2.41
N MET A 89 14.41 -12.67 -2.72
CA MET A 89 15.21 -11.63 -3.40
C MET A 89 16.06 -10.80 -2.43
N GLU A 90 15.82 -10.88 -1.12
CA GLU A 90 16.75 -10.32 -0.13
C GLU A 90 17.97 -11.23 0.03
N GLY A 91 19.16 -10.67 -0.23
CA GLY A 91 20.44 -11.35 -0.26
C GLY A 91 20.80 -12.03 1.07
N GLU A 92 20.33 -13.27 1.26
CA GLU A 92 20.94 -14.17 2.23
C GLU A 92 22.39 -14.41 1.81
N ARG A 93 23.31 -13.79 2.55
CA ARG A 93 24.76 -14.03 2.45
C ARG A 93 24.97 -15.54 2.36
N LEU A 94 25.64 -16.00 1.31
CA LEU A 94 25.84 -17.42 0.98
C LEU A 94 26.25 -18.28 2.19
N PHE A 95 26.98 -17.70 3.14
CA PHE A 95 27.39 -18.31 4.40
C PHE A 95 26.24 -18.75 5.33
N SER A 96 25.13 -18.02 5.44
CA SER A 96 24.01 -18.43 6.32
C SER A 96 23.26 -19.65 5.79
N ARG A 97 23.34 -19.93 4.48
CA ARG A 97 22.74 -21.12 3.86
C ARG A 97 23.48 -22.42 4.21
N LEU A 98 24.77 -22.34 4.57
CA LEU A 98 25.60 -23.51 4.90
C LEU A 98 25.33 -24.07 6.31
N PHE A 99 24.84 -23.23 7.23
CA PHE A 99 24.67 -23.59 8.65
C PHE A 99 23.21 -23.71 9.11
N THR A 100 22.24 -23.46 8.23
CA THR A 100 20.80 -23.51 8.57
C THR A 100 20.06 -24.54 7.71
N THR A 101 19.01 -25.15 8.25
CA THR A 101 18.15 -26.05 7.49
C THR A 101 17.17 -25.26 6.62
N LYS A 102 16.64 -25.89 5.56
CA LYS A 102 15.61 -25.28 4.71
C LYS A 102 14.35 -24.91 5.51
N VAL A 103 13.92 -25.81 6.41
CA VAL A 103 12.75 -25.63 7.27
C VAL A 103 12.93 -24.42 8.20
N GLU A 104 14.10 -24.27 8.81
CA GLU A 104 14.36 -23.14 9.70
C GLU A 104 14.38 -21.79 8.96
N ARG A 105 14.91 -21.77 7.73
CA ARG A 105 14.84 -20.57 6.87
C ARG A 105 13.42 -20.22 6.46
N GLU A 106 12.60 -21.21 6.12
CA GLU A 106 11.18 -20.99 5.80
C GLU A 106 10.42 -20.45 7.01
N ARG A 107 10.62 -21.03 8.19
CA ARG A 107 10.04 -20.53 9.44
C ARG A 107 10.41 -19.07 9.70
N ARG A 108 11.71 -18.74 9.62
CA ARG A 108 12.21 -17.38 9.84
C ARG A 108 11.64 -16.37 8.84
N ARG A 109 11.56 -16.73 7.56
CA ARG A 109 10.95 -15.87 6.52
C ARG A 109 9.47 -15.64 6.80
N SER A 110 8.73 -16.68 7.18
CA SER A 110 7.32 -16.56 7.55
C SER A 110 7.12 -15.67 8.77
N GLU A 111 7.96 -15.78 9.80
CA GLU A 111 7.89 -14.92 10.99
C GLU A 111 8.14 -13.45 10.67
N ILE A 112 9.16 -13.15 9.86
CA ILE A 112 9.43 -11.77 9.44
C ILE A 112 8.26 -11.24 8.60
N ALA A 113 7.74 -12.03 7.66
CA ALA A 113 6.59 -11.63 6.84
C ALA A 113 5.34 -11.37 7.70
N GLN A 114 5.08 -12.19 8.71
CA GLN A 114 3.96 -11.99 9.65
C GLN A 114 4.11 -10.69 10.45
N ASN A 115 5.31 -10.38 10.95
CA ASN A 115 5.55 -9.11 11.66
C ASN A 115 5.34 -7.90 10.75
N LEU A 116 5.83 -7.97 9.51
CA LEU A 116 5.62 -6.91 8.52
C LEU A 116 4.13 -6.78 8.13
N LEU A 117 3.34 -7.85 8.17
CA LEU A 117 1.90 -7.77 7.92
C LEU A 117 1.18 -6.94 8.99
N VAL A 118 1.58 -7.09 10.25
CA VAL A 118 1.01 -6.30 11.35
C VAL A 118 1.27 -4.81 11.11
N GLU A 119 2.51 -4.47 10.73
CA GLU A 119 2.89 -3.11 10.35
C GLU A 119 2.10 -2.60 9.13
N LEU A 120 2.01 -3.43 8.08
CA LEU A 120 1.28 -3.13 6.87
C LEU A 120 -0.20 -2.82 7.14
N VAL A 121 -0.83 -3.61 8.01
CA VAL A 121 -2.23 -3.41 8.41
C VAL A 121 -2.40 -2.09 9.15
N ALA A 122 -1.52 -1.77 10.10
CA ALA A 122 -1.58 -0.51 10.84
C ALA A 122 -1.42 0.72 9.92
N VAL A 123 -0.45 0.66 8.99
CA VAL A 123 -0.24 1.71 7.99
C VAL A 123 -1.44 1.81 7.04
N SER A 124 -2.01 0.67 6.62
CA SER A 124 -3.21 0.63 5.78
C SER A 124 -4.41 1.30 6.45
N GLU A 125 -4.59 1.10 7.76
CA GLU A 125 -5.67 1.74 8.51
C GLU A 125 -5.47 3.26 8.63
N THR A 126 -4.22 3.70 8.82
CA THR A 126 -3.87 5.12 8.83
C THR A 126 -4.18 5.76 7.47
N LEU A 127 -3.78 5.09 6.38
CA LEU A 127 -4.05 5.54 5.02
C LEU A 127 -5.55 5.62 4.71
N LEU A 128 -6.31 4.59 5.06
CA LEU A 128 -7.77 4.57 4.83
C LEU A 128 -8.48 5.69 5.58
N ARG A 129 -8.06 6.01 6.82
CA ARG A 129 -8.57 7.17 7.57
C ARG A 129 -8.26 8.48 6.86
N ALA A 130 -7.03 8.68 6.38
CA ALA A 130 -6.67 9.89 5.64
C ALA A 130 -7.50 10.05 4.34
N ILE A 131 -7.68 8.96 3.59
CA ILE A 131 -8.54 8.95 2.39
C ILE A 131 -10.01 9.21 2.76
N GLU A 132 -10.46 8.77 3.94
CA GLU A 132 -11.81 9.04 4.42
C GLU A 132 -12.05 10.50 4.80
N ILE A 133 -11.11 11.11 5.51
CA ILE A 133 -11.16 12.54 5.83
C ILE A 133 -11.14 13.35 4.52
N LEU A 134 -10.29 12.99 3.56
CA LEU A 134 -10.27 13.66 2.25
C LEU A 134 -11.61 13.54 1.52
N GLU A 135 -12.28 12.37 1.60
CA GLU A 135 -13.62 12.23 1.02
C GLU A 135 -14.62 13.20 1.64
N ILE A 136 -14.60 13.33 2.97
CA ILE A 136 -15.49 14.23 3.72
C ILE A 136 -15.22 15.69 3.34
N GLU A 137 -13.95 16.11 3.28
CA GLU A 137 -13.57 17.48 2.90
C GLU A 137 -13.99 17.83 1.47
N VAL A 138 -13.77 16.90 0.52
CA VAL A 138 -14.22 17.08 -0.87
C VAL A 138 -15.74 17.12 -0.96
N GLN A 139 -16.46 16.32 -0.15
CA GLN A 139 -17.93 16.38 -0.07
C GLN A 139 -18.43 17.70 0.50
N ALA A 140 -17.75 18.27 1.50
CA ALA A 140 -18.10 19.55 2.10
C ALA A 140 -17.76 20.75 1.19
N THR A 141 -16.77 20.60 0.31
CA THR A 141 -16.34 21.67 -0.60
C THR A 141 -17.35 21.85 -1.76
N PRO A 142 -17.94 23.06 -1.96
CA PRO A 142 -18.94 23.28 -3.01
C PRO A 142 -18.38 23.14 -4.43
N THR A 143 -17.21 23.73 -4.68
CA THR A 143 -16.49 23.69 -5.96
C THR A 143 -15.00 23.53 -5.69
N LEU A 144 -14.36 22.63 -6.42
CA LEU A 144 -12.91 22.45 -6.34
C LEU A 144 -12.21 23.59 -7.09
N PRO A 145 -11.05 24.08 -6.60
CA PRO A 145 -10.25 25.06 -7.31
C PRO A 145 -9.70 24.47 -8.62
N ASP A 146 -9.54 25.33 -9.62
CA ASP A 146 -8.98 25.00 -10.94
C ASP A 146 -7.48 24.68 -10.90
#